data_AF-A0A559HCA1-F1
#
_entry.id   AF-A0A559HCA1-F1
#
_cell.length_a   1.000
_cell.length_b   1.000
_cell.length_c   1.000
_cell.angle_alpha   90.00
_cell.angle_beta   90.00
_cell.angle_gamma   90.00
#
_symmetry.space_group_name_H-M   'P 1'
#
loop_
_entity.id
_entity.type
_entity.pdbx_description
1 polymer ?
#
loop_
_entity_poly.entity_id
_entity_poly.type
_entity_poly.pdbx_seq_one_letter_code
_entity_poly.pdbx_strand_id
1 'polypeptide(L)' 'EEELSNRGFDVHCDAVMVKDVNEDLIKGYDIFTPIAATDLGFDPGIPVIEAGLILFRIPAMSAPVFDNIEAAIKEHGLS' A
#
# COMPACT_ATOMS: atom_id res chain seq x y z
N GLU A 1 4.14 8.94 -1.21
CA GLU A 1 3.51 10.28 -1.18
C GLU A 1 3.99 11.18 -2.32
N GLU A 2 5.28 11.53 -2.39
CA GLU A 2 5.79 12.52 -3.37
C GLU A 2 5.46 12.21 -4.85
N GLU A 3 5.52 10.94 -5.26
CA GLU A 3 5.24 10.52 -6.65
C GLU A 3 3.75 10.59 -7.01
N LEU A 4 2.86 10.18 -6.10
CA LEU A 4 1.41 10.20 -6.31
C LEU A 4 0.83 11.62 -6.12
N SER A 5 1.40 12.40 -5.19
CA SER A 5 1.10 13.83 -5.03
C SER A 5 1.50 14.62 -6.28
N ASN A 6 2.66 14.32 -6.88
CA ASN A 6 3.05 14.89 -8.17
C ASN A 6 2.10 14.52 -9.33
N ARG A 7 1.38 13.40 -9.23
CA ARG A 7 0.34 12.99 -10.18
C ARG A 7 -1.03 13.61 -9.89
N GLY A 8 -1.17 14.39 -8.81
CA GLY A 8 -2.40 15.08 -8.42
C GLY A 8 -3.34 14.28 -7.52
N PHE A 9 -2.86 13.16 -6.96
CA PHE A 9 -3.62 12.36 -5.99
C PHE A 9 -3.21 12.75 -4.56
N ASP A 10 -4.20 13.00 -3.71
CA ASP A 10 -3.96 13.16 -2.27
C ASP A 10 -3.91 11.77 -1.65
N VAL A 11 -2.71 11.24 -1.48
CA VAL A 11 -2.49 9.92 -0.88
C VAL A 11 -1.69 10.07 0.40
N HIS A 12 -2.10 9.34 1.42
CA HIS A 12 -1.34 9.20 2.66
C HIS A 12 -0.68 7.82 2.68
N CYS A 13 0.63 7.77 2.95
CA CYS A 13 1.36 6.50 3.05
C CYS A 13 1.95 6.35 4.45
N ASP A 14 1.34 5.51 5.28
CA ASP A 14 1.87 5.16 6.59
C ASP A 14 2.69 3.87 6.54
N ALA A 15 3.89 3.91 7.12
CA ALA A 15 4.71 2.73 7.32
C ALA A 15 4.55 2.20 8.75
N VAL A 16 3.78 1.14 8.92
CA VAL A 16 3.58 0.47 10.22
C VAL A 16 4.32 -0.86 10.23
N MET A 17 4.90 -1.21 11.38
CA MET A 17 5.54 -2.50 11.58
C MET A 17 4.48 -3.61 11.61
N VAL A 18 4.68 -4.72 10.89
CA VAL A 18 3.71 -5.84 10.81
C VAL A 18 3.22 -6.35 12.19
N LYS A 19 4.06 -6.25 13.22
CA LYS A 19 3.73 -6.64 14.61
C LYS A 19 2.68 -5.74 15.28
N ASP A 20 2.53 -4.52 14.78
CA ASP A 20 1.63 -3.48 15.29
C ASP A 20 0.41 -3.31 14.36
N VAL A 21 0.28 -4.17 13.32
CA VAL A 21 -0.85 -4.17 12.38
C VAL A 21 -1.99 -5.02 12.95
N ASN A 22 -3.16 -4.39 13.06
CA ASN A 22 -4.37 -5.00 13.60
C ASN A 22 -5.49 -4.93 12.54
N GLU A 23 -6.50 -5.81 12.61
CA GLU A 23 -7.67 -5.75 11.71
C GLU A 23 -8.34 -4.37 11.66
N ASP A 24 -8.49 -3.71 12.81
CA ASP A 24 -9.10 -2.37 12.86
C ASP A 24 -8.22 -1.29 12.23
N LEU A 25 -6.90 -1.48 12.25
CA LEU A 25 -5.98 -0.60 11.54
C LEU A 25 -6.15 -0.80 10.04
N ILE A 26 -6.18 -2.06 9.57
CA ILE A 26 -6.39 -2.40 8.16
C ILE A 26 -7.73 -1.88 7.62
N LYS A 27 -8.82 -1.93 8.40
CA LYS A 27 -10.12 -1.36 8.00
C LYS A 27 -10.09 0.15 7.75
N GLY A 28 -9.14 0.87 8.34
CA GLY A 28 -8.94 2.30 8.11
C GLY A 28 -8.12 2.63 6.86
N TYR A 29 -7.56 1.61 6.20
CA TYR A 29 -6.78 1.75 4.98
C TYR A 29 -7.50 1.13 3.79
N ASP A 30 -7.24 1.70 2.62
CA ASP A 30 -7.79 1.25 1.34
C ASP A 30 -6.96 0.13 0.71
N ILE A 31 -5.65 0.16 0.91
CA ILE A 31 -4.69 -0.75 0.29
C ILE A 31 -3.66 -1.17 1.33
N PHE A 32 -3.36 -2.47 1.38
CA PHE A 32 -2.31 -3.02 2.22
C PHE A 32 -1.09 -3.38 1.39
N THR A 33 0.07 -2.76 1.65
CA THR A 33 1.29 -3.05 0.89
C THR A 33 2.40 -3.67 1.72
N PRO A 34 2.47 -5.01 1.86
CA PRO A 34 3.50 -5.65 2.65
C PRO A 34 4.86 -5.63 1.94
N ILE A 35 5.91 -5.30 2.71
CA ILE A 35 7.32 -5.29 2.27
C ILE A 35 7.88 -6.71 2.12
N ALA A 36 7.29 -7.67 2.83
CA ALA A 36 7.62 -9.08 2.75
C ALA A 36 6.34 -9.90 2.91
N ALA A 37 6.25 -11.03 2.20
CA ALA A 37 5.19 -12.01 2.37
C ALA A 37 5.16 -12.45 3.85
N THR A 38 4.29 -11.79 4.61
CA THR A 38 4.12 -11.99 6.03
C THR A 38 2.69 -12.40 6.20
N ASP A 39 2.51 -13.56 6.82
CA ASP A 39 1.19 -14.04 7.16
C ASP A 39 0.72 -13.26 8.39
N LEU A 40 -0.24 -12.36 8.18
CA LEU A 40 -0.88 -11.59 9.24
C LEU A 40 -1.76 -12.51 10.13
N GLY A 41 -2.08 -13.72 9.67
CA GLY A 41 -2.97 -14.64 10.38
C GLY A 41 -4.46 -14.25 10.32
N PHE A 42 -4.78 -13.20 9.56
CA PHE A 42 -6.15 -12.75 9.28
C PHE A 42 -6.25 -12.24 7.83
N ASP A 43 -7.45 -12.30 7.25
CA ASP A 43 -7.71 -11.79 5.91
C ASP A 43 -7.94 -10.28 5.98
N PRO A 44 -7.06 -9.45 5.39
CA PRO A 44 -7.18 -8.00 5.45
C PRO A 44 -8.47 -7.47 4.78
N GLY A 45 -9.11 -8.23 3.89
CA GLY A 45 -10.35 -7.81 3.21
C GLY A 45 -10.21 -6.62 2.24
N ILE A 46 -9.01 -6.02 2.19
CA ILE A 46 -8.60 -4.96 1.27
C ILE A 46 -7.54 -5.49 0.30
N PRO A 47 -7.41 -4.90 -0.90
CA PRO A 47 -6.40 -5.31 -1.87
C PRO A 47 -4.98 -5.28 -1.26
N VAL A 48 -4.29 -6.40 -1.35
CA VAL A 48 -2.91 -6.57 -0.89
C VAL A 48 -1.96 -6.46 -2.08
N ILE A 49 -1.05 -5.49 -2.06
CA ILE A 49 -0.06 -5.27 -3.12
C ILE A 49 1.34 -5.48 -2.54
N GLU A 50 2.01 -6.55 -2.93
CA GLU A 50 3.36 -6.83 -2.44
C GLU A 50 4.36 -5.77 -2.94
N ALA A 51 4.79 -4.94 -2.00
CA ALA A 51 5.75 -3.88 -2.23
C ALA A 51 7.18 -4.42 -2.32
N GLY A 52 7.50 -5.49 -1.59
CA GLY A 52 8.89 -5.95 -1.49
C GLY A 52 9.81 -4.90 -0.83
N LEU A 53 11.10 -5.23 -0.72
CA LEU A 53 12.14 -4.28 -0.27
C LEU A 53 12.40 -3.13 -1.28
N ILE A 54 11.79 -3.17 -2.48
CA ILE A 54 12.08 -2.21 -3.56
C ILE A 54 11.64 -0.80 -3.19
N LEU A 55 10.48 -0.67 -2.51
CA LEU A 55 9.96 0.61 -2.01
C LEU A 55 10.90 1.29 -1.02
N PHE A 56 11.66 0.50 -0.24
CA PHE A 56 12.63 1.04 0.73
C PHE A 56 14.01 1.31 0.13
N ARG A 57 14.41 0.60 -0.93
CA ARG A 57 15.79 0.69 -1.46
C ARG A 57 15.92 1.56 -2.69
N ILE A 58 14.91 1.61 -3.57
CA ILE A 58 15.02 2.29 -4.87
C ILE A 58 13.69 2.98 -5.18
N PRO A 59 13.54 4.27 -4.78
CA PRO A 59 12.32 5.05 -5.03
C PRO A 59 11.95 5.14 -6.53
N ALA A 60 12.95 5.08 -7.42
CA ALA A 60 12.72 5.10 -8.86
C ALA A 60 12.18 3.76 -9.43
N MET A 61 12.30 2.66 -8.69
CA MET A 61 11.75 1.34 -9.09
C MET A 61 10.43 1.01 -8.38
N SER A 62 9.90 1.91 -7.54
CA SER A 62 8.56 1.77 -6.96
C SER A 62 7.43 2.20 -7.90
N ALA A 63 7.72 2.79 -9.06
CA ALA A 63 6.75 3.13 -10.10
C ALA A 63 5.71 2.02 -10.37
N PRO A 64 6.08 0.74 -10.63
CA PRO A 64 5.10 -0.32 -10.84
C PRO A 64 4.22 -0.61 -9.61
N VAL A 65 4.72 -0.37 -8.40
CA VAL A 65 3.92 -0.53 -7.18
C VAL A 65 2.90 0.60 -7.08
N PHE A 66 3.30 1.84 -7.38
CA PHE A 66 2.39 2.97 -7.43
C PHE A 66 1.34 2.84 -8.54
N ASP A 67 1.72 2.33 -9.71
CA ASP A 67 0.78 2.06 -10.79
C ASP A 67 -0.26 0.99 -10.41
N ASN A 68 0.16 -0.05 -9.66
CA ASN A 68 -0.75 -1.06 -9.13
C ASN A 68 -1.68 -0.49 -8.03
N ILE A 69 -1.16 0.38 -7.16
CA ILE A 69 -1.95 1.12 -6.17
C ILE A 69 -2.99 1.98 -6.88
N GLU A 70 -2.59 2.74 -7.90
CA GLU A 70 -3.49 3.60 -8.68
C GLU A 70 -4.56 2.78 -9.42
N ALA A 71 -4.20 1.62 -9.95
CA ALA A 71 -5.15 0.69 -10.56
C ALA A 71 -6.17 0.17 -9.54
N ALA A 72 -5.71 -0.24 -8.35
CA ALA A 72 -6.59 -0.68 -7.27
C ALA A 72 -7.52 0.44 -6.78
N ILE A 73 -7.01 1.67 -6.61
CA ILE A 73 -7.80 2.86 -6.26
C ILE A 73 -8.92 3.07 -7.30
N LYS A 74 -8.58 3.04 -8.59
CA LYS A 74 -9.54 3.21 -9.70
C LYS A 74 -10.55 2.08 -9.80
N GLU A 75 -10.11 0.84 -9.58
CA GLU A 75 -10.96 -0.36 -9.67
C GLU A 75 -11.95 -0.44 -8.50
N HIS A 76 -11.52 -0.07 -7.31
CA HIS A 76 -12.36 -0.04 -6.11
C HIS A 76 -13.13 1.28 -5.93
N GLY A 77 -12.90 2.29 -6.79
CA GLY A 77 -13.57 3.58 -6.75
C GLY A 77 -13.24 4.40 -5.50
N LEU A 78 -12.03 4.20 -4.96
CA LEU A 78 -11.51 4.89 -3.78
C LEU A 78 -10.98 6.25 -4.24
N SER A 79 -11.24 7.32 -3.48
CA SER A 79 -10.98 8.71 -3.90
C SER A 79 -10.38 9.53 -2.79
#